data_AF-A0A350XQU4-F1
#
_entry.id   AF-A0A350XQU4-F1
#
_cell.length_a   1.000
_cell.length_b   1.000
_cell.length_c   1.000
_cell.angle_alpha   90.00
_cell.angle_beta   90.00
_cell.angle_gamma   90.00
#
_symmetry.space_group_name_H-M   'P 1'
#
loop_
_entity.id
_entity.type
_entity.pdbx_description
1 polymer ?
#
loop_
_entity_poly.entity_id
_entity_poly.type
_entity_poly.pdbx_seq_one_letter_code
_entity_poly.pdbx_strand_id
1 'polypeptide(L)'
;MIRALPLALLLAACSLGPPGAVVRDHGFLELRDGATVVARRPRAAGVSWTPSGSAVYLDDLWWALDRDPIITTPTADLPPFPYGRVIAASAGDLDEDGTLEIVVSYRHPARTVPWDPRPLPVDSRGASAHLGVVEADGTPVWLARRIPHPIGAIAACGEHVALAYTGYETDAVVATTAATWHGFGFTVAPELAGDGQIGCADVDADGTLDPVVRR
;
A
#
# COMPACT_ATOMS: atom_id res chain seq x y z
N MET A 1 41.34 54.67 -22.23
CA MET A 1 40.23 54.82 -21.27
C MET A 1 39.50 53.49 -21.20
N ILE A 2 39.77 52.74 -20.12
CA ILE A 2 39.26 51.39 -19.88
C ILE A 2 38.01 51.55 -19.00
N ARG A 3 36.84 51.14 -19.51
CA ARG A 3 35.64 50.99 -18.69
C ARG A 3 35.50 49.51 -18.33
N ALA A 4 35.62 49.22 -17.04
CA ALA A 4 35.35 47.91 -16.46
C ALA A 4 33.84 47.62 -16.51
N LEU A 5 33.47 46.40 -16.93
CA LEU A 5 32.14 45.84 -16.73
C LEU A 5 31.99 45.35 -15.28
N PRO A 6 30.82 45.48 -14.64
CA PRO A 6 30.57 44.85 -13.36
C PRO A 6 30.17 43.39 -13.55
N LEU A 7 30.99 42.54 -12.94
CA LEU A 7 30.72 41.25 -12.31
C LEU A 7 29.27 40.74 -12.44
N ALA A 8 29.06 39.79 -13.36
CA ALA A 8 27.88 38.95 -13.37
C ALA A 8 27.95 37.99 -12.16
N LEU A 9 27.00 38.15 -11.24
CA LEU A 9 26.73 37.23 -10.15
C LEU A 9 26.28 35.90 -10.79
N LEU A 10 27.14 34.88 -10.80
CA LEU A 10 26.72 33.50 -11.08
C LEU A 10 25.85 33.02 -9.91
N LEU A 11 24.54 33.24 -10.00
CA LEU A 11 23.57 32.39 -9.33
C LEU A 11 23.60 31.05 -10.06
N ALA A 12 24.31 30.08 -9.48
CA ALA A 12 24.12 28.68 -9.82
C ALA A 12 22.66 28.34 -9.51
N ALA A 13 21.83 28.31 -10.55
CA ALA A 13 20.50 27.73 -10.46
C ALA A 13 20.67 26.23 -10.17
N CYS A 14 20.62 25.87 -8.89
CA CYS A 14 20.25 24.52 -8.51
C CYS A 14 18.82 24.33 -9.03
N SER A 15 18.70 23.63 -10.16
CA SER A 15 17.44 23.07 -10.64
C SER A 15 16.96 22.08 -9.59
N LEU A 16 16.21 22.56 -8.60
CA LEU A 16 15.32 21.73 -7.80
C LEU A 16 14.28 21.22 -8.79
N GLY A 17 14.31 19.92 -9.10
CA GLY A 17 13.23 19.31 -9.86
C GLY A 17 11.90 19.52 -9.13
N PRO A 18 10.75 19.37 -9.83
CA PRO A 18 9.48 19.31 -9.14
C PRO A 18 9.51 18.20 -8.06
N PRO A 19 8.75 18.34 -6.96
CA PRO A 19 8.51 17.21 -6.06
C PRO A 19 8.05 15.99 -6.84
N GLY A 20 8.48 14.81 -6.41
CA GLY A 20 8.19 13.55 -7.10
C GLY A 20 9.02 13.31 -8.38
N ALA A 21 10.08 14.08 -8.64
CA ALA A 21 10.87 13.90 -9.85
C ALA A 21 11.62 12.56 -9.86
N VAL A 22 11.29 11.70 -10.83
CA VAL A 22 12.03 10.46 -11.09
C VAL A 22 13.27 10.76 -11.94
N VAL A 23 14.45 10.58 -11.34
CA VAL A 23 15.75 10.77 -12.00
C VAL A 23 16.40 9.41 -12.26
N ARG A 24 17.08 9.29 -13.41
CA ARG A 24 17.89 8.12 -13.73
C ARG A 24 19.28 8.33 -13.16
N ASP A 25 19.69 7.44 -12.28
CA ASP A 25 21.07 7.37 -11.77
C ASP A 25 21.62 5.96 -11.96
N HIS A 26 22.93 5.79 -11.98
CA HIS A 26 23.66 4.56 -12.31
C HIS A 26 23.02 3.23 -11.81
N GLY A 27 22.17 2.61 -12.64
CA GLY A 27 21.50 1.34 -12.33
C GLY A 27 20.18 1.45 -11.55
N PHE A 28 19.77 2.65 -11.14
CA PHE A 28 18.57 2.93 -10.35
C PHE A 28 17.68 4.00 -11.00
N LEU A 29 16.42 3.99 -10.58
CA LEU A 29 15.53 5.13 -10.63
C LEU A 29 15.47 5.70 -9.21
N GLU A 30 15.59 7.01 -9.10
CA GLU A 30 15.50 7.74 -7.84
C GLU A 30 14.28 8.64 -7.86
N LEU A 31 13.42 8.50 -6.86
CA LEU A 31 12.37 9.46 -6.56
C LEU A 31 12.96 10.57 -5.70
N ARG A 32 12.77 11.82 -6.10
CA ARG A 32 13.36 12.98 -5.42
C ARG A 32 12.32 14.00 -4.99
N ASP A 33 12.50 14.51 -3.77
CA ASP A 33 11.87 15.74 -3.28
C ASP A 33 12.93 16.85 -3.29
N GLY A 34 12.87 17.69 -4.33
CA GLY A 34 13.89 18.68 -4.62
C GLY A 34 15.28 18.05 -4.83
N ALA A 35 16.21 18.32 -3.92
CA ALA A 35 17.57 17.77 -3.97
C ALA A 35 17.72 16.42 -3.23
N THR A 36 16.72 16.03 -2.44
CA THR A 36 16.77 14.86 -1.56
C THR A 36 16.23 13.64 -2.30
N VAL A 37 16.93 12.52 -2.22
CA VAL A 37 16.38 11.24 -2.67
C VAL A 37 15.50 10.68 -1.56
N VAL A 38 14.24 10.38 -1.89
CA VAL A 38 13.27 9.84 -0.93
C VAL A 38 13.08 8.33 -1.10
N ALA A 39 13.18 7.84 -2.34
CA ALA A 39 13.06 6.42 -2.64
C ALA A 39 13.91 6.02 -3.85
N ARG A 40 14.28 4.74 -3.93
CA ARG A 40 15.03 4.17 -5.06
C ARG A 40 14.49 2.81 -5.46
N ARG A 41 14.62 2.49 -6.75
CA ARG A 41 14.42 1.13 -7.27
C ARG A 41 15.42 0.81 -8.38
N PRO A 42 15.82 -0.44 -8.57
CA PRO A 42 16.71 -0.80 -9.68
C PRO A 42 16.02 -0.55 -11.03
N ARG A 43 16.75 0.04 -11.97
CA ARG A 43 16.27 0.32 -13.34
C ARG A 43 16.04 -0.96 -14.15
N ALA A 44 16.86 -1.98 -13.87
CA ALA A 44 16.82 -3.28 -14.53
C ALA A 44 16.02 -4.33 -13.74
N ALA A 45 15.26 -3.91 -12.73
CA ALA A 45 14.32 -4.81 -12.09
C ALA A 45 13.30 -5.26 -13.15
N GLY A 46 13.42 -6.50 -13.62
CA GLY A 46 12.25 -7.24 -14.07
C GLY A 46 11.23 -7.34 -12.91
N VAL A 47 10.11 -8.03 -13.16
CA VAL A 47 8.94 -8.12 -12.25
C VAL A 47 9.23 -8.73 -10.85
N SER A 48 10.48 -8.96 -10.45
CA SER A 48 10.86 -9.69 -9.22
C SER A 48 11.93 -9.00 -8.37
N TRP A 49 11.92 -7.67 -8.28
CA TRP A 49 12.69 -6.99 -7.23
C TRP A 49 11.77 -6.59 -6.08
N THR A 50 12.19 -6.88 -4.86
CA THR A 50 11.55 -6.42 -3.63
C THR A 50 12.58 -5.75 -2.72
N PRO A 51 12.24 -4.60 -2.09
CA PRO A 51 13.09 -3.95 -1.10
C PRO A 51 13.23 -4.80 0.15
N SER A 52 14.41 -4.76 0.79
CA SER A 52 14.66 -5.46 2.05
C SER A 52 14.24 -4.66 3.29
N GLY A 53 14.28 -3.31 3.21
CA GLY A 53 13.92 -2.39 4.29
C GLY A 53 12.57 -1.71 4.07
N SER A 54 12.39 -0.53 4.69
CA SER A 54 11.21 0.31 4.49
C SER A 54 10.94 0.60 3.01
N ALA A 55 9.68 0.61 2.62
CA ALA A 55 9.25 0.63 1.23
C ALA A 55 7.97 1.43 1.02
N VAL A 56 7.80 1.94 -0.19
CA VAL A 56 6.56 2.58 -0.67
C VAL A 56 6.13 1.93 -1.98
N TYR A 57 4.82 1.77 -2.18
CA TYR A 57 4.24 1.30 -3.43
C TYR A 57 3.77 2.50 -4.25
N LEU A 58 4.42 2.72 -5.40
CA LEU A 58 4.17 3.84 -6.32
C LEU A 58 4.24 3.34 -7.75
N ASP A 59 3.32 3.80 -8.60
CA ASP A 59 3.25 3.41 -10.02
C ASP A 59 3.26 1.88 -10.20
N ASP A 60 2.44 1.19 -9.42
CA ASP A 60 2.31 -0.27 -9.37
C ASP A 60 3.59 -1.04 -8.99
N LEU A 61 4.54 -0.36 -8.35
CA LEU A 61 5.87 -0.91 -8.10
C LEU A 61 6.38 -0.55 -6.71
N TRP A 62 7.13 -1.47 -6.12
CA TRP A 62 7.85 -1.18 -4.89
C TRP A 62 9.06 -0.28 -5.15
N TRP A 63 9.28 0.64 -4.21
CA TRP A 63 10.49 1.44 -4.08
C TRP A 63 11.05 1.29 -2.67
N ALA A 64 12.37 1.20 -2.53
CA ALA A 64 13.03 1.24 -1.23
C ALA A 64 13.07 2.70 -0.75
N LEU A 65 12.59 2.95 0.46
CA LEU A 65 12.67 4.27 1.08
C LEU A 65 14.07 4.52 1.63
N ASP A 66 14.57 5.74 1.47
CA ASP A 66 15.90 6.15 1.97
C ASP A 66 15.88 6.48 3.47
N ARG A 67 14.68 6.66 4.03
CA ARG A 67 14.41 6.94 5.44
C ARG A 67 13.07 6.35 5.83
N ASP A 68 12.87 6.10 7.12
CA ASP A 68 11.58 5.62 7.59
C ASP A 68 10.47 6.65 7.37
N PRO A 69 9.31 6.23 6.83
CA PRO A 69 8.18 7.12 6.63
C PRO A 69 7.48 7.41 7.96
N ILE A 70 6.89 8.61 8.04
CA ILE A 70 5.87 8.90 9.05
C ILE A 70 4.58 8.29 8.51
N ILE A 71 4.18 7.17 9.08
CA ILE A 71 3.00 6.43 8.63
C ILE A 71 1.76 6.88 9.38
N THR A 72 0.65 6.97 8.67
CA THR A 72 -0.70 7.04 9.24
C THR A 72 -1.42 5.72 8.97
N THR A 73 -2.37 5.35 9.82
CA THR A 73 -3.20 4.17 9.60
C THR A 73 -4.65 4.61 9.75
N PRO A 74 -5.34 4.88 8.63
CA PRO A 74 -6.74 5.27 8.69
C PRO A 74 -7.57 4.18 9.39
N THR A 75 -8.49 4.61 10.24
CA THR A 75 -9.37 3.72 10.99
C THR A 75 -10.79 3.88 10.49
N ALA A 76 -11.53 2.78 10.39
CA ALA A 76 -12.95 2.81 10.06
C ALA A 76 -13.80 2.49 11.29
N ASP A 77 -14.86 3.28 11.49
CA ASP A 77 -15.98 2.88 12.33
C ASP A 77 -16.94 2.04 11.49
N LEU A 78 -16.76 0.72 11.55
CA LEU A 78 -17.57 -0.19 10.76
C LEU A 78 -18.96 -0.41 11.42
N PRO A 79 -20.07 -0.23 10.68
CA PRO A 79 -21.40 -0.59 11.16
C PRO A 79 -21.52 -2.11 11.41
N PRO A 80 -22.63 -2.60 11.99
CA PRO A 80 -22.83 -4.03 12.22
C PRO A 80 -22.54 -4.86 10.96
N PHE A 81 -21.54 -5.75 11.04
CA PHE A 81 -21.03 -6.50 9.90
C PHE A 81 -21.51 -7.97 9.95
N PRO A 82 -22.53 -8.37 9.17
CA PRO A 82 -23.16 -9.68 9.31
C PRO A 82 -22.39 -10.83 8.65
N TYR A 83 -21.32 -10.53 7.91
CA TYR A 83 -20.60 -11.51 7.09
C TYR A 83 -19.51 -12.28 7.85
N GLY A 84 -19.21 -11.91 9.10
CA GLY A 84 -18.23 -12.62 9.92
C GLY A 84 -17.65 -11.77 11.05
N ARG A 85 -16.66 -12.34 11.75
CA ARG A 85 -15.90 -11.62 12.77
C ARG A 85 -14.85 -10.75 12.09
N VAL A 86 -14.98 -9.45 12.23
CA VAL A 86 -14.01 -8.46 11.74
C VAL A 86 -12.68 -8.63 12.46
N ILE A 87 -11.59 -8.54 11.70
CA ILE A 87 -10.21 -8.59 12.19
C ILE A 87 -9.56 -7.21 12.08
N ALA A 88 -9.71 -6.57 10.92
CA ALA A 88 -9.20 -5.25 10.64
C ALA A 88 -10.15 -4.50 9.70
N ALA A 89 -10.21 -3.18 9.83
CA ALA A 89 -10.94 -2.32 8.92
C ALA A 89 -10.22 -0.97 8.78
N SER A 90 -10.22 -0.42 7.56
CA SER A 90 -9.67 0.90 7.26
C SER A 90 -10.59 1.61 6.29
N ALA A 91 -10.75 2.92 6.46
CA ALA A 91 -11.52 3.77 5.57
C ALA A 91 -10.59 4.48 4.58
N GLY A 92 -10.99 4.60 3.32
CA GLY A 92 -10.28 5.31 2.26
C GLY A 92 -11.21 5.52 1.06
N ASP A 93 -10.95 6.55 0.27
CA ASP A 93 -11.66 6.83 -0.99
C ASP A 93 -11.03 5.95 -2.07
N LEU A 94 -11.61 4.77 -2.30
CA LEU A 94 -11.01 3.74 -3.14
C LEU A 94 -11.28 3.96 -4.62
N ASP A 95 -12.33 4.70 -4.97
CA ASP A 95 -12.75 4.95 -6.36
C ASP A 95 -12.71 6.44 -6.76
N GLU A 96 -12.13 7.27 -5.90
CA GLU A 96 -11.88 8.71 -6.10
C GLU A 96 -13.15 9.53 -6.34
N ASP A 97 -14.29 9.08 -5.80
CA ASP A 97 -15.55 9.79 -5.92
C ASP A 97 -15.77 10.87 -4.84
N GLY A 98 -14.85 10.94 -3.86
CA GLY A 98 -14.90 11.84 -2.71
C GLY A 98 -15.63 11.27 -1.50
N THR A 99 -16.13 10.03 -1.58
CA THR A 99 -16.72 9.27 -0.48
C THR A 99 -15.70 8.27 0.06
N LEU A 100 -15.92 7.78 1.28
CA LEU A 100 -15.03 6.78 1.87
C LEU A 100 -15.71 5.42 1.84
N GLU A 101 -14.99 4.43 1.33
CA GLU A 101 -15.31 3.02 1.47
C GLU A 101 -14.51 2.45 2.64
N ILE A 102 -14.96 1.30 3.13
CA ILE A 102 -14.31 0.56 4.19
C ILE A 102 -13.78 -0.76 3.62
N VAL A 103 -12.47 -0.91 3.66
CA VAL A 103 -11.79 -2.18 3.40
C VAL A 103 -11.78 -2.98 4.69
N VAL A 104 -12.33 -4.19 4.65
CA VAL A 104 -12.53 -5.02 5.84
C VAL A 104 -11.94 -6.41 5.67
N SER A 105 -11.07 -6.81 6.60
CA SER A 105 -10.68 -8.21 6.76
C SER A 105 -11.52 -8.87 7.84
N TYR A 106 -12.00 -10.07 7.55
CA TYR A 106 -12.86 -10.80 8.47
C TYR A 106 -12.67 -12.32 8.37
N ARG A 107 -13.13 -13.01 9.42
CA ARG A 107 -13.17 -14.46 9.52
C ARG A 107 -14.61 -14.93 9.48
N HIS A 108 -14.87 -15.99 8.72
CA HIS A 108 -16.19 -16.60 8.63
C HIS A 108 -16.05 -18.13 8.59
N PRO A 109 -16.96 -18.90 9.22
CA PRO A 109 -16.94 -20.36 9.10
C PRO A 109 -16.90 -20.79 7.63
N ALA A 110 -15.96 -21.66 7.27
CA ALA A 110 -15.81 -22.06 5.88
C ALA A 110 -17.09 -22.75 5.38
N ARG A 111 -17.50 -22.39 4.16
CA ARG A 111 -18.63 -23.01 3.46
C ARG A 111 -18.16 -23.56 2.13
N THR A 112 -18.47 -24.82 1.88
CA THR A 112 -18.31 -25.41 0.55
C THR A 112 -19.33 -24.78 -0.38
N VAL A 113 -18.89 -24.35 -1.57
CA VAL A 113 -19.81 -23.94 -2.63
C VAL A 113 -19.66 -24.89 -3.83
N PRO A 114 -20.75 -25.35 -4.45
CA PRO A 114 -20.68 -26.38 -5.49
C PRO A 114 -19.79 -26.03 -6.70
N TRP A 115 -19.70 -24.76 -7.07
CA TRP A 115 -18.98 -24.30 -8.26
C TRP A 115 -17.49 -24.00 -8.02
N ASP A 116 -17.02 -24.04 -6.77
CA ASP A 116 -15.58 -24.01 -6.48
C ASP A 116 -15.24 -25.04 -5.38
N PRO A 117 -14.91 -26.27 -5.80
CA PRO A 117 -14.68 -27.39 -4.92
C PRO A 117 -13.33 -27.33 -4.21
N ARG A 118 -12.49 -26.31 -4.48
CA ARG A 118 -11.17 -26.21 -3.85
C ARG A 118 -11.34 -26.06 -2.33
N PRO A 119 -10.62 -26.85 -1.51
CA PRO A 119 -10.60 -26.67 -0.07
C PRO A 119 -10.22 -25.23 0.29
N LEU A 120 -10.95 -24.63 1.24
CA LEU A 120 -10.58 -23.34 1.81
C LEU A 120 -9.57 -23.59 2.93
N PRO A 121 -8.44 -22.86 2.96
CA PRO A 121 -7.61 -22.85 4.14
C PRO A 121 -8.41 -22.25 5.30
N VAL A 122 -8.32 -22.90 6.46
CA VAL A 122 -9.07 -22.55 7.67
C VAL A 122 -8.16 -22.61 8.89
N ASP A 123 -8.54 -21.88 9.93
CA ASP A 123 -7.96 -22.04 11.25
C ASP A 123 -8.46 -23.32 11.95
N SER A 124 -7.91 -23.60 13.13
CA SER A 124 -8.29 -24.72 14.01
C SER A 124 -9.77 -24.73 14.42
N ARG A 125 -10.51 -23.63 14.22
CA ARG A 125 -11.96 -23.51 14.47
C ARG A 125 -12.79 -23.62 13.20
N GLY A 126 -12.16 -23.88 12.05
CA GLY A 126 -12.82 -24.00 10.75
C GLY A 126 -13.19 -22.66 10.11
N ALA A 127 -12.62 -21.54 10.56
CA ALA A 127 -12.87 -20.23 9.96
C ALA A 127 -11.87 -19.92 8.83
N SER A 128 -12.40 -19.52 7.68
CA SER A 128 -11.62 -19.03 6.54
C SER A 128 -11.38 -17.52 6.63
N ALA A 129 -10.32 -17.05 5.97
CA ALA A 129 -10.01 -15.63 5.86
C ALA A 129 -10.65 -15.00 4.63
N HIS A 130 -11.08 -13.74 4.78
CA HIS A 130 -11.73 -12.97 3.74
C HIS A 130 -11.29 -11.50 3.77
N LEU A 131 -11.49 -10.84 2.64
CA LEU A 131 -11.32 -9.40 2.44
C LEU A 131 -12.57 -8.89 1.74
N GLY A 132 -13.01 -7.69 2.07
CA GLY A 132 -14.15 -7.06 1.44
C GLY A 132 -13.97 -5.55 1.34
N VAL A 133 -14.79 -4.95 0.50
CA VAL A 133 -15.02 -3.52 0.40
C VAL A 133 -16.51 -3.31 0.63
N VAL A 134 -16.82 -2.41 1.53
CA VAL A 134 -18.19 -2.00 1.85
C VAL A 134 -18.28 -0.48 1.84
N GLU A 135 -19.46 0.03 1.54
CA GLU A 135 -19.81 1.43 1.74
C GLU A 135 -19.74 1.81 3.23
N ALA A 136 -19.68 3.10 3.54
CA ALA A 136 -19.70 3.59 4.92
C ALA A 136 -20.94 3.13 5.73
N ASP A 137 -22.06 2.82 5.04
CA ASP A 137 -23.27 2.29 5.67
C ASP A 137 -23.27 0.76 5.85
N GLY A 138 -22.21 0.08 5.40
CA GLY A 138 -22.01 -1.37 5.48
C GLY A 138 -22.55 -2.15 4.29
N THR A 139 -23.10 -1.48 3.28
CA THR A 139 -23.53 -2.11 2.03
C THR A 139 -22.33 -2.73 1.32
N PRO A 140 -22.36 -4.02 0.96
CA PRO A 140 -21.23 -4.66 0.31
C PRO A 140 -21.07 -4.16 -1.13
N VAL A 141 -19.89 -3.61 -1.43
CA VAL A 141 -19.44 -3.34 -2.81
C VAL A 141 -18.86 -4.63 -3.38
N TRP A 142 -18.00 -5.29 -2.61
CA TRP A 142 -17.33 -6.52 -3.01
C TRP A 142 -16.89 -7.36 -1.83
N LEU A 143 -17.01 -8.69 -1.91
CA LEU A 143 -16.55 -9.60 -0.88
C LEU A 143 -15.76 -10.76 -1.52
N ALA A 144 -14.48 -10.87 -1.16
CA ALA A 144 -13.63 -11.97 -1.59
C ALA A 144 -14.14 -13.29 -1.01
N ARG A 145 -14.40 -14.26 -1.88
CA ARG A 145 -14.66 -15.64 -1.42
C ARG A 145 -13.42 -16.28 -0.78
N ARG A 146 -12.24 -15.95 -1.27
CA ARG A 146 -10.96 -16.50 -0.82
C ARG A 146 -9.88 -15.44 -0.98
N ILE A 147 -9.01 -15.35 0.02
CA ILE A 147 -7.73 -14.67 -0.07
C ILE A 147 -6.59 -15.67 0.20
N PRO A 148 -5.38 -15.43 -0.34
CA PRO A 148 -4.25 -16.35 -0.19
C PRO A 148 -3.78 -16.43 1.26
N HIS A 149 -3.80 -15.30 1.98
CA HIS A 149 -3.34 -15.17 3.35
C HIS A 149 -4.36 -14.41 4.19
N PRO A 150 -4.51 -14.76 5.48
CA PRO A 150 -5.20 -13.90 6.42
C PRO A 150 -4.58 -12.51 6.51
N ILE A 151 -5.41 -11.50 6.74
CA ILE A 151 -4.97 -10.11 6.88
C ILE A 151 -5.24 -9.69 8.32
N GLY A 152 -4.18 -9.30 9.03
CA GLY A 152 -4.25 -8.86 10.43
C GLY A 152 -4.38 -7.35 10.59
N ALA A 153 -3.93 -6.58 9.60
CA ALA A 153 -4.04 -5.12 9.56
C ALA A 153 -4.24 -4.63 8.13
N ILE A 154 -4.92 -3.49 7.99
CA ILE A 154 -5.20 -2.82 6.71
C ILE A 154 -4.91 -1.32 6.90
N ALA A 155 -4.37 -0.67 5.88
CA ALA A 155 -4.39 0.78 5.73
C ALA A 155 -4.87 1.11 4.31
N ALA A 156 -5.96 1.86 4.18
CA ALA A 156 -6.50 2.31 2.90
C ALA A 156 -5.96 3.72 2.59
N CYS A 157 -5.26 3.84 1.48
CA CYS A 157 -4.45 5.01 1.11
C CYS A 157 -4.96 5.53 -0.25
N GLY A 158 -6.23 5.92 -0.32
CA GLY A 158 -6.90 6.20 -1.61
C GLY A 158 -7.21 4.90 -2.37
N GLU A 159 -6.99 4.87 -3.69
CA GLU A 159 -7.21 3.68 -4.54
C GLU A 159 -6.36 2.46 -4.15
N HIS A 160 -5.31 2.66 -3.37
CA HIS A 160 -4.41 1.62 -2.92
C HIS A 160 -4.61 1.25 -1.45
N VAL A 161 -4.25 0.01 -1.10
CA VAL A 161 -4.30 -0.50 0.26
C VAL A 161 -2.99 -1.15 0.64
N ALA A 162 -2.49 -0.89 1.85
CA ALA A 162 -1.44 -1.67 2.48
C ALA A 162 -2.06 -2.80 3.30
N LEU A 163 -1.53 -4.01 3.19
CA LEU A 163 -2.05 -5.22 3.85
C LEU A 163 -0.92 -5.90 4.63
N ALA A 164 -1.19 -6.25 5.89
CA ALA A 164 -0.30 -7.06 6.70
C ALA A 164 -0.85 -8.49 6.80
N TYR A 165 -0.15 -9.44 6.19
CA TYR A 165 -0.53 -10.85 6.21
C TYR A 165 -0.09 -11.53 7.49
N THR A 166 -0.99 -12.34 8.04
CA THR A 166 -0.77 -13.12 9.27
C THR A 166 -0.95 -14.62 9.03
N GLY A 167 -0.65 -15.42 10.05
CA GLY A 167 -0.97 -16.83 10.07
C GLY A 167 -2.47 -17.10 10.27
N TYR A 168 -2.90 -18.34 9.98
CA TYR A 168 -4.26 -18.77 10.34
C TYR A 168 -4.44 -18.95 11.86
N GLU A 169 -3.37 -19.35 12.55
CA GLU A 169 -3.39 -19.62 14.00
C GLU A 169 -2.75 -18.51 14.84
N THR A 170 -2.12 -17.52 14.21
CA THR A 170 -1.30 -16.52 14.89
C THR A 170 -1.52 -15.14 14.31
N ASP A 171 -1.57 -14.12 15.17
CA ASP A 171 -1.67 -12.71 14.76
C ASP A 171 -0.31 -12.11 14.35
N ALA A 172 0.76 -12.90 14.37
CA ALA A 172 2.07 -12.48 13.90
C ALA A 172 2.05 -12.15 12.40
N VAL A 173 2.56 -10.98 12.03
CA VAL A 173 2.74 -10.57 10.64
C VAL A 173 3.89 -11.38 10.04
N VAL A 174 3.64 -12.02 8.90
CA VAL A 174 4.62 -12.85 8.19
C VAL A 174 5.07 -12.24 6.86
N ALA A 175 4.23 -11.39 6.28
CA ALA A 175 4.52 -10.63 5.08
C ALA A 175 3.62 -9.39 5.03
N THR A 176 4.03 -8.41 4.25
CA THR A 176 3.24 -7.23 3.93
C THR A 176 3.13 -7.07 2.43
N THR A 177 2.06 -6.46 1.95
CA THR A 177 1.92 -6.12 0.54
C THR A 177 1.15 -4.81 0.37
N ALA A 178 1.10 -4.32 -0.86
CA ALA A 178 0.14 -3.35 -1.32
C ALA A 178 -0.86 -4.04 -2.28
N ALA A 179 -2.01 -3.41 -2.49
CA ALA A 179 -2.93 -3.79 -3.55
C ALA A 179 -3.68 -2.57 -4.10
N THR A 180 -4.03 -2.61 -5.37
CA THR A 180 -4.78 -1.56 -6.07
C THR A 180 -6.21 -2.02 -6.27
N TRP A 181 -7.18 -1.18 -5.90
CA TRP A 181 -8.60 -1.43 -6.12
C TRP A 181 -8.99 -1.17 -7.59
N HIS A 182 -9.92 -1.97 -8.12
CA HIS A 182 -10.40 -1.83 -9.50
C HIS A 182 -11.94 -1.93 -9.62
N GLY A 183 -12.67 -1.62 -8.55
CA GLY A 183 -14.14 -1.69 -8.52
C GLY A 183 -14.75 -3.09 -8.31
N PHE A 184 -14.03 -4.16 -8.67
CA PHE A 184 -14.52 -5.55 -8.52
C PHE A 184 -13.48 -6.52 -7.96
N GLY A 185 -12.39 -5.99 -7.39
CA GLY A 185 -11.30 -6.77 -6.83
C GLY A 185 -10.01 -5.97 -6.76
N PHE A 186 -8.96 -6.67 -6.31
CA PHE A 186 -7.65 -6.08 -6.10
C PHE A 186 -6.60 -6.72 -7.01
N THR A 187 -5.71 -5.89 -7.58
CA THR A 187 -4.41 -6.36 -8.07
C THR A 187 -3.41 -6.25 -6.93
N VAL A 188 -2.75 -7.36 -6.59
CA VAL A 188 -1.86 -7.43 -5.43
C VAL A 188 -0.41 -7.29 -5.89
N ALA A 189 0.33 -6.42 -5.21
CA ALA A 189 1.77 -6.26 -5.41
C ALA A 189 2.54 -7.52 -4.98
N PRO A 190 3.82 -7.67 -5.39
CA PRO A 190 4.69 -8.69 -4.80
C PRO A 190 4.80 -8.52 -3.28
N GLU A 191 4.76 -9.62 -2.54
CA GLU A 191 4.87 -9.58 -1.09
C GLU A 191 6.28 -9.20 -0.63
N LEU A 192 6.34 -8.39 0.42
CA LEU A 192 7.56 -8.11 1.17
C LEU A 192 7.55 -9.01 2.41
N ALA A 193 8.43 -10.02 2.46
CA ALA A 193 8.50 -10.97 3.58
C ALA A 193 9.00 -10.30 4.87
N GLY A 194 8.41 -10.62 6.02
CA GLY A 194 8.77 -10.06 7.33
C GLY A 194 7.60 -9.43 8.08
N ASP A 195 7.91 -8.84 9.23
CA ASP A 195 6.97 -8.28 10.22
C ASP A 195 6.76 -6.76 10.07
N GLY A 196 6.90 -6.24 8.84
CA GLY A 196 6.82 -4.81 8.56
C GLY A 196 5.51 -4.19 9.05
N GLN A 197 5.60 -2.94 9.50
CA GLN A 197 4.43 -2.15 9.89
C GLN A 197 3.87 -1.43 8.67
N ILE A 198 2.61 -1.69 8.34
CA ILE A 198 1.92 -1.04 7.22
C ILE A 198 1.34 0.33 7.61
N GLY A 199 1.16 1.19 6.61
CA GLY A 199 0.41 2.43 6.75
C GLY A 199 0.31 3.18 5.42
N CYS A 200 -0.04 4.44 5.52
CA CYS A 200 -0.15 5.39 4.43
C CYS A 200 0.79 6.57 4.65
N ALA A 201 1.42 7.07 3.59
CA ALA A 201 2.20 8.31 3.62
C ALA A 201 2.28 8.92 2.22
N ASP A 202 2.21 10.24 2.11
CA ASP A 202 2.48 10.97 0.87
C ASP A 202 4.01 11.07 0.69
N VAL A 203 4.59 10.16 -0.09
CA VAL A 203 6.06 10.04 -0.22
C VAL A 203 6.60 10.90 -1.35
N ASP A 204 5.83 11.09 -2.42
CA ASP A 204 6.23 11.88 -3.59
C ASP A 204 5.72 13.32 -3.57
N ALA A 205 4.94 13.71 -2.55
CA ALA A 205 4.39 15.03 -2.31
C ALA A 205 3.37 15.47 -3.39
N ASP A 206 2.62 14.52 -3.95
CA ASP A 206 1.51 14.79 -4.88
C ASP A 206 0.18 15.07 -4.15
N GLY A 207 0.12 14.83 -2.84
CA GLY A 207 -1.05 15.02 -1.97
C GLY A 207 -1.93 13.77 -1.82
N THR A 208 -1.62 12.71 -2.56
CA THR A 208 -2.19 11.37 -2.44
C THR A 208 -1.42 10.59 -1.38
N LEU A 209 -2.09 9.66 -0.71
CA LEU A 209 -1.43 8.82 0.28
C LEU A 209 -0.99 7.51 -0.37
N ASP A 210 0.27 7.13 -0.16
CA ASP A 210 0.82 5.90 -0.73
C ASP A 210 0.86 4.77 0.30
N PRO A 211 0.63 3.50 -0.12
CA PRO A 211 0.91 2.36 0.73
C PRO A 211 2.39 2.29 1.09
N VAL A 212 2.68 2.29 2.39
CA VAL A 212 4.04 2.19 2.93
C VAL A 212 4.18 1.02 3.88
N VAL A 213 5.38 0.47 3.90
CA VAL A 213 5.83 -0.55 4.86
C VAL A 213 7.07 -0.01 5.57
N ARG A 214 7.03 0.09 6.89
CA ARG A 214 8.17 0.47 7.74
C ARG A 214 8.80 -0.77 8.37
N ARG A 215 10.14 -0.89 8.32
CA ARG A 215 10.91 -2.04 8.84
C ARG A 215 12.10 -1.61 9.69
#